data_AF-A0A6B1GN51-F1
#
_entry.id   AF-A0A6B1GN51-F1
#
_cell.length_a   1.000
_cell.length_b   1.000
_cell.length_c   1.000
_cell.angle_alpha   90.00
_cell.angle_beta   90.00
_cell.angle_gamma   90.00
#
_symmetry.space_group_name_H-M   'P 1'
#
loop_
_entity.id
_entity.type
_entity.pdbx_description
1 polymer ?
#
loop_
_entity_poly.entity_id
_entity_poly.type
_entity_poly.pdbx_seq_one_letter_code
_entity_poly.pdbx_strand_id
1 'polypeptide(L)'
;MSQPGSNNILNRGNPLLALCPEHAALLAGDGWTRESIREWLFEHARYPAGSLSQELRRAIAVRTVPEGDVPESAQERFDDDVLLPIADVPEGINIVVAGGAGKHSAWFPSWGRLSRPVTVPIAARR
;
A
#
# COMPACT_ATOMS: atom_id res chain seq x y z
N MET A 1 -8.32 3.62 5.10
CA MET A 1 -8.37 5.04 4.67
C MET A 1 -8.35 5.09 3.16
N SER A 2 -9.32 5.76 2.53
CA SER A 2 -9.41 5.90 1.07
C SER A 2 -8.90 7.28 0.67
N GLN A 3 -7.63 7.40 0.32
CA GLN A 3 -6.97 8.67 0.00
C GLN A 3 -6.73 8.76 -1.51
N PRO A 4 -7.64 9.31 -2.34
CA PRO A 4 -7.54 9.28 -3.81
C PRO A 4 -6.22 9.85 -4.37
N GLY A 5 -5.59 10.79 -3.65
CA GLY A 5 -4.29 11.36 -4.00
C GLY A 5 -3.08 10.54 -3.54
N SER A 6 -3.28 9.35 -2.97
CA SER A 6 -2.17 8.50 -2.53
C SER A 6 -1.45 7.91 -3.73
N ASN A 7 -0.14 8.10 -3.78
CA ASN A 7 0.73 7.43 -4.75
C ASN A 7 0.60 5.91 -4.72
N ASN A 8 0.19 5.31 -3.61
CA ASN A 8 -0.06 3.87 -3.52
C ASN A 8 -1.28 3.42 -4.33
N ILE A 9 -2.26 4.29 -4.58
CA ILE A 9 -3.37 4.00 -5.49
C ILE A 9 -2.95 4.30 -6.93
N LEU A 10 -2.18 5.38 -7.15
CA LEU A 10 -1.83 5.85 -8.49
C LEU A 10 -0.66 5.10 -9.15
N ASN A 11 0.23 4.51 -8.34
CA ASN A 11 1.48 3.90 -8.80
C ASN A 11 1.93 2.73 -7.91
N ARG A 12 1.02 2.17 -7.08
CA ARG A 12 1.30 1.07 -6.15
C ARG A 12 2.53 1.38 -5.28
N GLY A 13 3.40 0.42 -5.02
CA GLY A 13 4.62 0.64 -4.26
C GLY A 13 4.62 0.01 -2.88
N ASN A 14 5.38 0.62 -1.96
CA ASN A 14 5.83 -0.04 -0.74
C ASN A 14 5.43 0.76 0.52
N PRO A 15 4.13 0.79 0.88
CA PRO A 15 3.68 1.57 2.02
C PRO A 15 4.20 0.99 3.34
N LEU A 16 4.11 1.78 4.41
CA LEU A 16 4.48 1.37 5.77
C LEU A 16 3.30 1.51 6.73
N LEU A 17 3.02 0.43 7.45
CA LEU A 17 2.16 0.42 8.62
C LEU A 17 3.04 0.42 9.88
N ALA A 18 2.94 1.48 10.68
CA ALA A 18 3.52 1.50 12.02
C ALA A 18 2.43 1.16 13.04
N LEU A 19 2.52 -0.03 13.62
CA LEU A 19 1.67 -0.45 14.72
C LEU A 19 2.20 0.16 16.02
N CYS A 20 1.29 0.64 16.87
CA CYS A 20 1.65 0.90 18.26
C CYS A 20 1.85 -0.43 19.02
N PRO A 21 2.58 -0.41 20.15
CA PRO A 21 2.85 -1.61 20.92
C PRO A 21 1.58 -2.38 21.32
N GLU A 22 0.51 -1.69 21.68
CA GLU A 22 -0.76 -2.29 22.10
C GLU A 22 -1.47 -3.02 20.96
N HIS A 23 -1.53 -2.45 19.75
CA HIS A 23 -2.14 -3.13 18.61
C HIS A 23 -1.29 -4.31 18.15
N ALA A 24 0.04 -4.18 18.16
CA ALA A 24 0.94 -5.27 17.82
C ALA A 24 0.79 -6.44 18.81
N ALA A 25 0.70 -6.15 20.12
CA ALA A 25 0.48 -7.16 21.15
C ALA A 25 -0.89 -7.82 21.04
N LEU A 26 -1.94 -7.05 20.75
CA LEU A 26 -3.30 -7.59 20.54
C LEU A 26 -3.32 -8.56 19.34
N LEU A 27 -2.82 -8.12 18.18
CA LEU A 27 -2.75 -8.95 16.98
C LEU A 27 -1.95 -10.23 17.23
N ALA A 28 -0.79 -10.13 17.87
CA ALA A 28 0.03 -11.29 18.22
C ALA A 28 -0.69 -12.23 19.21
N GLY A 29 -1.42 -11.68 20.20
CA GLY A 29 -2.22 -12.44 21.15
C GLY A 29 -3.35 -13.23 20.49
N ASP A 30 -3.91 -12.68 19.40
CA ASP A 30 -4.92 -13.33 18.56
C ASP A 30 -4.32 -14.28 17.51
N GLY A 31 -2.99 -14.48 17.51
CA GLY A 31 -2.28 -15.41 16.63
C GLY A 31 -1.93 -14.86 15.24
N TRP A 32 -2.06 -13.54 15.02
CA TRP A 32 -1.64 -12.93 13.77
C TRP A 32 -0.12 -12.90 13.63
N THR A 33 0.36 -13.24 12.45
CA THR A 33 1.77 -13.10 12.07
C THR A 33 1.93 -11.85 11.20
N ARG A 34 3.17 -11.37 11.07
CA ARG A 34 3.45 -10.25 10.16
C ARG A 34 3.05 -10.59 8.72
N GLU A 35 3.28 -11.83 8.32
CA GLU A 35 2.97 -12.38 7.01
C GLU A 35 1.44 -12.42 6.79
N SER A 36 0.67 -12.91 7.77
CA SER A 36 -0.80 -12.95 7.65
C SER A 36 -1.43 -11.56 7.65
N ILE A 37 -0.86 -10.59 8.39
CA ILE A 37 -1.30 -9.19 8.34
C ILE A 37 -1.05 -8.61 6.93
N ARG A 38 0.11 -8.89 6.33
CA ARG A 38 0.43 -8.42 4.97
C ARG A 38 -0.52 -9.01 3.94
N GLU A 39 -0.78 -10.31 3.98
CA GLU A 39 -1.72 -10.98 3.10
C GLU A 39 -3.12 -10.37 3.24
N TRP A 40 -3.60 -10.24 4.48
CA TRP A 40 -4.91 -9.66 4.74
C TRP A 40 -5.03 -8.22 4.23
N LEU A 41 -4.04 -7.36 4.51
CA LEU A 41 -4.02 -6.00 3.97
C LEU A 41 -3.90 -6.00 2.45
N PHE A 42 -3.06 -6.85 1.88
CA PHE A 42 -2.90 -6.96 0.45
C PHE A 42 -4.18 -7.43 -0.22
N GLU A 43 -5.03 -8.22 0.39
CA GLU A 43 -6.32 -8.66 -0.16
C GLU A 43 -7.43 -7.62 0.02
N HIS A 44 -7.48 -6.97 1.19
CA HIS A 44 -8.63 -6.17 1.61
C HIS A 44 -8.43 -4.66 1.46
N ALA A 45 -7.19 -4.16 1.45
CA ALA A 45 -6.92 -2.75 1.22
C ALA A 45 -7.08 -2.43 -0.27
N ARG A 46 -8.32 -2.15 -0.65
CA ARG A 46 -8.74 -1.83 -2.01
C ARG A 46 -9.27 -0.42 -2.10
N TYR A 47 -9.05 0.20 -3.25
CA TYR A 47 -9.65 1.47 -3.60
C TYR A 47 -10.55 1.32 -4.84
N PRO A 48 -11.85 1.65 -4.76
CA PRO A 48 -12.74 1.58 -5.91
C PRO A 48 -12.29 2.56 -7.00
N ALA A 49 -12.00 2.04 -8.20
CA ALA A 49 -11.66 2.86 -9.37
C ALA A 49 -12.78 3.87 -9.69
N GLY A 50 -14.04 3.48 -9.45
CA GLY A 50 -15.23 4.32 -9.49
C GLY A 50 -15.09 5.66 -8.77
N SER A 51 -14.33 5.70 -7.67
CA SER A 51 -14.14 6.90 -6.85
C SER A 51 -13.04 7.86 -7.38
N LEU A 52 -12.29 7.48 -8.41
CA LEU A 52 -11.29 8.33 -9.05
C LEU A 52 -11.89 9.16 -10.19
N SER A 53 -11.34 10.36 -10.40
CA SER A 53 -11.64 11.15 -11.60
C SER A 53 -11.17 10.41 -12.86
N GLN A 54 -11.81 10.69 -13.99
CA GLN A 54 -11.43 10.09 -15.28
C GLN A 54 -9.95 10.37 -15.63
N GLU A 55 -9.43 11.54 -15.26
CA GLU A 55 -8.01 11.89 -15.43
C GLU A 55 -7.08 10.97 -14.63
N LEU A 56 -7.38 10.72 -13.35
CA LEU A 56 -6.57 9.82 -12.52
C LEU A 56 -6.65 8.37 -13.00
N ARG A 57 -7.82 7.92 -13.47
CA ARG A 57 -7.96 6.57 -14.06
C ARG A 57 -7.08 6.41 -15.31
N ARG A 58 -7.08 7.42 -16.20
CA ARG A 58 -6.19 7.45 -17.36
C ARG A 58 -4.71 7.43 -16.96
N ALA A 59 -4.33 8.22 -15.95
CA ALA A 59 -2.96 8.24 -15.44
C ALA A 59 -2.50 6.87 -14.88
N ILE A 60 -3.39 6.15 -14.18
CA ILE A 60 -3.12 4.79 -13.70
C ILE A 60 -2.97 3.82 -14.86
N ALA A 61 -3.85 3.90 -15.87
CA ALA A 61 -3.81 3.02 -17.04
C ALA A 61 -2.46 3.11 -17.74
N VAL A 62 -2.03 4.33 -18.06
CA VAL A 62 -0.74 4.62 -18.70
C VAL A 62 0.42 4.08 -17.87
N ARG A 63 0.40 4.28 -16.55
CA ARG A 63 1.48 3.83 -15.65
C ARG A 63 1.51 2.32 -15.47
N THR A 64 0.41 1.61 -15.65
CA THR A 64 0.33 0.16 -15.39
C THR A 64 0.82 -0.67 -16.59
N VAL A 65 0.92 -0.08 -17.79
CA VAL A 65 1.50 -0.74 -18.97
C VAL A 65 3.04 -0.70 -18.89
N PRO A 66 3.76 -1.81 -19.15
CA PRO A 66 5.22 -1.81 -19.34
C PRO A 66 5.63 -0.86 -20.48
N GLU A 67 6.83 -0.26 -20.44
CA GLU A 67 7.30 0.68 -21.48
C GLU A 67 7.04 0.17 -22.91
N GLY A 68 6.16 0.89 -23.62
CA GLY A 68 5.65 0.56 -24.96
C GLY A 68 4.42 1.40 -25.30
N ASP A 69 3.99 1.35 -26.56
CA ASP A 69 2.79 2.06 -27.06
C ASP A 69 1.58 1.68 -26.21
N VAL A 70 1.14 2.58 -25.34
CA VAL A 70 -0.12 2.43 -24.59
C VAL A 70 -1.22 2.37 -25.66
N PRO A 71 -1.84 1.21 -25.91
CA PRO A 71 -2.92 1.14 -26.88
C PRO A 71 -4.00 2.12 -26.45
N GLU A 72 -4.62 2.83 -27.39
CA GLU A 72 -5.73 3.75 -27.08
C GLU A 72 -6.83 3.02 -26.26
N SER A 73 -7.02 1.72 -26.52
CA SER A 73 -7.90 0.82 -25.77
C SER A 73 -7.48 0.52 -24.32
N ALA A 74 -6.23 0.78 -23.93
CA ALA A 74 -5.79 0.67 -22.54
C ALA A 74 -6.20 1.90 -21.72
N GLN A 75 -6.44 3.06 -22.37
CA GLN A 75 -6.93 4.27 -21.71
C GLN A 75 -8.39 4.14 -21.23
N GLU A 76 -9.14 3.16 -21.75
CA GLU A 76 -10.57 2.98 -21.53
C GLU A 76 -10.96 1.89 -20.52
N ARG A 77 -10.00 1.14 -19.95
CA ARG A 77 -10.31 -0.11 -19.19
C ARG A 77 -10.17 0.00 -17.67
N PHE A 78 -10.95 0.88 -17.05
CA PHE A 78 -11.27 0.69 -15.63
C PHE A 78 -12.76 0.89 -15.41
N ASP A 79 -13.49 -0.22 -15.41
CA ASP A 79 -14.86 -0.26 -14.94
C ASP A 79 -14.93 0.28 -13.50
N ASP A 80 -16.05 0.90 -13.14
CA ASP A 80 -16.22 1.57 -11.84
C ASP A 80 -16.07 0.62 -10.64
N ASP A 81 -16.34 -0.66 -10.87
CA ASP A 81 -16.28 -1.74 -9.88
C ASP A 81 -14.87 -2.31 -9.66
N VAL A 82 -13.88 -1.91 -10.47
CA VAL A 82 -12.50 -2.36 -10.31
C VAL A 82 -11.96 -1.90 -8.96
N LEU A 83 -11.50 -2.87 -8.16
CA LEU A 83 -10.86 -2.63 -6.87
C LEU A 83 -9.34 -2.57 -7.03
N LEU A 84 -8.79 -1.36 -6.96
CA LEU A 84 -7.37 -1.12 -7.14
C LEU A 84 -6.57 -1.56 -5.89
N PRO A 85 -5.50 -2.35 -6.06
CA PRO A 85 -4.60 -2.69 -4.96
C PRO A 85 -3.67 -1.52 -4.64
N ILE A 86 -3.17 -1.48 -3.40
CA ILE A 86 -2.28 -0.43 -2.90
C ILE A 86 -0.77 -0.78 -2.96
N ALA A 87 -0.46 -2.03 -3.29
CA ALA A 87 0.89 -2.59 -3.42
C ALA A 87 0.88 -3.65 -4.54
N ASP A 88 2.06 -4.00 -5.06
CA ASP A 88 2.21 -5.02 -6.11
C ASP A 88 2.18 -6.46 -5.57
N VAL A 89 2.71 -6.66 -4.36
CA VAL A 89 2.79 -7.93 -3.65
C VAL A 89 2.58 -7.70 -2.14
N PRO A 90 2.14 -8.71 -1.36
CA PRO A 90 1.98 -8.57 0.09
C PRO A 90 3.23 -8.08 0.82
N GLU A 91 4.40 -8.55 0.40
CA GLU A 91 5.70 -8.19 0.98
C GLU A 91 6.07 -6.71 0.78
N GLY A 92 5.43 -6.04 -0.20
CA GLY A 92 5.57 -4.60 -0.41
C GLY A 92 4.96 -3.79 0.72
N ILE A 93 4.05 -4.35 1.52
CA ILE A 93 3.48 -3.71 2.70
C ILE A 93 4.44 -3.90 3.88
N ASN A 94 5.10 -2.82 4.26
CA ASN A 94 6.07 -2.81 5.35
C ASN A 94 5.33 -2.67 6.68
N ILE A 95 5.79 -3.38 7.70
CA ILE A 95 5.20 -3.33 9.04
C ILE A 95 6.32 -3.14 10.05
N VAL A 96 6.16 -2.16 10.93
CA VAL A 96 7.03 -1.91 12.08
C VAL A 96 6.20 -1.74 13.34
N VAL A 97 6.81 -1.97 14.50
CA VAL A 97 6.26 -1.55 15.80
C VAL A 97 7.05 -0.34 16.24
N ALA A 98 6.36 0.77 16.53
CA ALA A 98 7.00 2.02 16.92
C ALA A 98 6.10 2.84 17.87
N GLY A 99 6.72 3.79 18.57
CA GLY A 99 6.03 4.67 19.52
C GLY A 99 6.15 4.20 20.97
N GLY A 100 5.22 4.65 21.80
CA GLY A 100 5.11 4.30 23.23
C GLY A 100 3.66 3.99 23.59
N ALA A 101 3.34 4.03 24.88
CA ALA A 101 2.00 3.73 25.36
C ALA A 101 0.94 4.60 24.65
N GLY A 102 -0.08 3.97 24.09
CA GLY A 102 -1.18 4.60 23.36
C GLY A 102 -1.74 3.75 22.22
N LYS A 103 -3.03 3.92 21.92
CA LYS A 103 -3.74 3.11 20.89
C LYS A 103 -3.75 3.77 19.52
N HIS A 104 -2.60 4.30 19.08
CA HIS A 104 -2.48 5.04 17.83
C HIS A 104 -1.48 4.38 16.89
N SER A 105 -1.98 3.74 15.84
CA SER A 105 -1.16 3.25 14.72
C SER A 105 -1.25 4.23 13.55
N ALA A 106 -0.23 4.19 12.68
CA ALA A 106 -0.12 5.13 11.57
C ALA A 106 0.16 4.41 10.24
N TRP A 107 -0.41 4.95 9.17
CA TRP A 107 -0.20 4.50 7.80
C TRP A 107 0.57 5.55 7.02
N PHE A 108 1.67 5.13 6.41
CA PHE A 108 2.57 5.98 5.65
C PHE A 108 2.53 5.56 4.18
N PRO A 109 2.00 6.41 3.29
CA PRO A 109 2.11 6.16 1.85
C PRO A 109 3.58 6.26 1.40
N SER A 110 3.88 5.61 0.29
CA SER A 110 5.19 5.59 -0.36
C SER A 110 5.21 6.46 -1.63
N TRP A 111 6.37 6.61 -2.27
CA TRP A 111 6.51 7.34 -3.54
C TRP A 111 6.03 6.56 -4.77
N GLY A 112 5.55 5.33 -4.61
CA GLY A 112 5.17 4.46 -5.71
C GLY A 112 6.18 3.35 -5.98
N ARG A 113 5.90 2.51 -6.99
CA ARG A 113 6.69 1.31 -7.34
C ARG A 113 8.16 1.58 -7.72
N LEU A 114 8.49 2.81 -8.11
CA LEU A 114 9.86 3.20 -8.47
C LEU A 114 10.79 3.38 -7.26
N SER A 115 10.24 3.30 -6.05
CA SER A 115 10.99 3.38 -4.80
C SER A 115 10.82 2.07 -4.01
N ARG A 116 11.87 1.65 -3.33
CA ARG A 116 11.83 0.48 -2.44
C ARG A 116 12.39 0.83 -1.05
N PRO A 117 11.81 0.24 0.01
CA PRO A 117 12.37 0.35 1.35
C PRO A 117 13.74 -0.34 1.39
N VAL A 118 14.66 0.22 2.17
CA VAL A 118 15.97 -0.37 2.44
C VAL A 118 16.14 -0.42 3.95
N THR A 119 16.31 -1.62 4.50
CA THR A 119 16.60 -1.83 5.92
C THR A 119 18.06 -2.21 6.06
N VAL A 120 18.81 -1.41 6.82
CA VAL A 120 20.19 -1.72 7.21
C VAL A 120 20.25 -1.92 8.72
N PRO A 121 21.01 -2.91 9.22
CA PRO A 121 21.29 -3.00 10.64
C PRO A 121 21.98 -1.72 11.11
N ILE A 122 21.43 -1.09 12.15
CA ILE A 122 22.10 0.00 12.85
C ILE A 122 22.80 -0.58 14.06
N ALA A 123 24.07 -0.22 14.28
CA ALA A 123 24.78 -0.61 15.48
C ALA A 123 24.03 -0.06 16.70
N ALA A 124 23.82 -0.90 17.71
CA ALA A 124 23.23 -0.46 18.97
C ALA A 124 24.14 0.63 19.57
N ARG A 125 23.60 1.85 19.71
CA ARG A 125 24.26 2.89 20.52
C ARG A 125 24.18 2.41 21.96
N ARG A 126 25.35 2.11 22.54
CA ARG A 126 25.51 1.82 23.97
C ARG A 126 25.20 3.06 24.79
#